data_AF-A0A7J3A3V5-F1
#
_entry.id   AF-A0A7J3A3V5-F1
#
_cell.length_a   1.000
_cell.length_b   1.000
_cell.length_c   1.000
_cell.angle_alpha   90.00
_cell.angle_beta   90.00
_cell.angle_gamma   90.00
#
_symmetry.space_group_name_H-M   'P 1'
#
loop_
_entity.id
_entity.type
_entity.pdbx_description
1 polymer ?
#
loop_
_entity_poly.entity_id
_entity_poly.type
_entity_poly.pdbx_seq_one_letter_code
_entity_poly.pdbx_strand_id
1 'polypeptide(L)'
;MVLFREFSELCERLRETTGRKDKVSLIVRFLKTLEPSEIRYASRLLIGQPLPENISDELDVGYNTLMELHELQSTLVADPLTIREVGEKLFEIAKIKGYGSRDKKKNILSGLISRMDEVEREWFTKIVIGEMQHGVNEGVLLEALGEIANIPLESIYRAYMLLGDIGELAELAGRGSSKDIESIRLEVYRPVRPMLAEQCQDLSELFKEPPAAYAVEYKLDGARVQIHIGNNGVKIFSRRLNEVTQSIPDVVEQINRRVNRCIAVLDGEIIAVDSS
;
A
#
# COMPACT_ATOMS: atom_id res chain seq x y z
N MET A 1 0.20 -13.98 19.46
CA MET A 1 -0.67 -13.19 18.59
C MET A 1 -1.13 -11.99 19.38
N VAL A 2 -0.95 -10.80 18.80
CA VAL A 2 -1.25 -9.53 19.47
C VAL A 2 -2.67 -9.10 19.16
N LEU A 3 -3.35 -8.56 20.17
CA LEU A 3 -4.74 -8.16 20.05
C LEU A 3 -4.87 -6.88 19.21
N PHE A 4 -5.98 -6.76 18.48
CA PHE A 4 -6.32 -5.53 17.76
C PHE A 4 -6.56 -4.35 18.73
N ARG A 5 -6.99 -4.64 19.96
CA ARG A 5 -7.01 -3.68 21.06
C ARG A 5 -5.64 -3.04 21.34
N GLU A 6 -4.56 -3.83 21.39
CA GLU A 6 -3.20 -3.32 21.64
C GLU A 6 -2.72 -2.42 20.49
N PHE A 7 -3.10 -2.76 19.25
CA PHE A 7 -2.87 -1.91 18.08
C PHE A 7 -3.63 -0.58 18.19
N SER A 8 -4.90 -0.63 18.58
CA SER A 8 -5.74 0.56 18.76
C SER A 8 -5.16 1.50 19.82
N GLU A 9 -4.64 0.95 20.91
CA GLU A 9 -3.96 1.73 21.96
C GLU A 9 -2.63 2.34 21.49
N LEU A 10 -1.87 1.66 20.63
CA LEU A 10 -0.72 2.27 19.96
C LEU A 10 -1.17 3.48 19.13
N CYS A 11 -2.26 3.36 18.37
CA CYS A 11 -2.75 4.44 17.52
C CYS A 11 -3.20 5.68 18.32
N GLU A 12 -3.83 5.51 19.49
CA GLU A 12 -4.11 6.63 20.41
C GLU A 12 -2.82 7.32 20.87
N ARG A 13 -1.81 6.53 21.30
CA ARG A 13 -0.52 7.09 21.73
C ARG A 13 0.21 7.82 20.59
N LEU A 14 0.12 7.32 19.36
CA LEU A 14 0.69 7.97 18.18
C LEU A 14 -0.01 9.30 17.87
N ARG A 15 -1.34 9.37 18.05
CA ARG A 15 -2.16 10.57 17.89
C ARG A 15 -1.76 11.66 18.89
N GLU A 16 -1.51 11.29 20.15
CA GLU A 16 -1.07 12.19 21.21
C GLU A 16 0.39 12.65 21.07
N THR A 17 1.20 11.88 20.34
CA THR A 17 2.62 12.18 20.13
C THR A 17 2.80 13.20 18.99
N THR A 18 3.64 14.22 19.19
CA THR A 18 3.93 15.24 18.16
C THR A 18 5.27 15.02 17.46
N GLY A 19 6.27 14.48 18.17
CA GLY A 19 7.62 14.25 17.67
C GLY A 19 7.71 13.08 16.68
N ARG A 20 8.23 13.33 15.47
CA ARG A 20 8.45 12.27 14.46
C ARG A 20 9.31 11.12 15.01
N LYS A 21 10.43 11.44 15.66
CA LYS A 21 11.34 10.45 16.25
C LYS A 21 10.68 9.62 17.36
N ASP A 22 9.80 10.25 18.15
CA ASP A 22 9.06 9.56 19.20
C ASP A 22 8.02 8.60 18.60
N LYS A 23 7.34 9.00 17.52
CA LYS A 23 6.45 8.10 16.76
C LYS A 23 7.19 6.91 16.19
N VAL A 24 8.34 7.14 15.55
CA VAL A 24 9.20 6.06 15.04
C VAL A 24 9.56 5.11 16.20
N SER A 25 10.00 5.64 17.33
CA SER A 25 10.34 4.83 18.52
C SER A 25 9.16 4.01 19.05
N LEU A 26 7.94 4.56 19.06
CA LEU A 26 6.73 3.85 19.45
C LEU A 26 6.40 2.71 18.48
N ILE A 27 6.47 2.97 17.18
CA ILE A 27 6.24 1.96 16.13
C ILE A 27 7.27 0.85 16.23
N VAL A 28 8.56 1.18 16.34
CA VAL A 28 9.65 0.19 16.46
C VAL A 28 9.43 -0.70 17.68
N ARG A 29 9.10 -0.11 18.83
CA ARG A 29 8.85 -0.87 20.06
C ARG A 29 7.68 -1.84 19.88
N PHE A 30 6.59 -1.39 19.26
CA PHE A 30 5.41 -2.23 19.03
C PHE A 30 5.68 -3.32 18.00
N LEU A 31 6.22 -2.99 16.83
CA LEU A 31 6.46 -3.99 15.78
C LEU A 31 7.46 -5.07 16.24
N LYS A 32 8.41 -4.76 17.12
CA LYS A 32 9.33 -5.76 17.71
C LYS A 32 8.65 -6.77 18.65
N THR A 33 7.42 -6.53 19.11
CA THR A 33 6.67 -7.53 19.90
C THR A 33 5.89 -8.51 19.03
N LEU A 34 5.78 -8.23 17.72
CA LEU A 34 5.03 -9.03 16.77
C LEU A 34 5.92 -10.08 16.09
N GLU A 35 5.31 -11.20 15.71
CA GLU A 35 5.95 -12.10 14.76
C GLU A 35 5.92 -11.53 13.34
N PRO A 36 6.84 -11.93 12.43
CA PRO A 36 6.97 -11.29 11.11
C PRO A 36 5.69 -11.25 10.26
N SER A 37 4.88 -12.29 10.35
CA SER A 37 3.60 -12.35 9.62
C SER A 37 2.54 -11.42 10.22
N GLU A 38 2.60 -11.09 11.51
CA GLU A 38 1.74 -10.08 12.14
C GLU A 38 2.23 -8.65 11.82
N ILE A 39 3.55 -8.45 11.73
CA ILE A 39 4.16 -7.16 11.32
C ILE A 39 3.60 -6.72 9.96
N ARG A 40 3.45 -7.64 9.00
CA ARG A 40 2.81 -7.36 7.69
C ARG A 40 1.47 -6.65 7.84
N TYR A 41 0.58 -7.22 8.65
CA TYR A 41 -0.76 -6.66 8.84
C TYR A 41 -0.70 -5.36 9.63
N ALA A 42 0.03 -5.32 10.74
CA ALA A 42 0.17 -4.10 11.55
C ALA A 42 0.69 -2.91 10.73
N SER A 43 1.72 -3.11 9.90
CA SER A 43 2.29 -2.08 9.03
C SER A 43 1.29 -1.53 8.02
N ARG A 44 0.49 -2.40 7.38
CA ARG A 44 -0.58 -1.99 6.47
C ARG A 44 -1.69 -1.19 7.17
N LEU A 45 -2.14 -1.66 8.33
CA LEU A 45 -3.16 -1.00 9.13
C LEU A 45 -2.67 0.36 9.66
N LEU A 46 -1.40 0.49 10.06
CA LEU A 46 -0.81 1.73 10.55
C LEU A 46 -0.94 2.88 9.54
N ILE A 47 -0.80 2.61 8.24
CA ILE A 47 -0.91 3.62 7.19
C ILE A 47 -2.32 3.72 6.58
N GLY A 48 -3.30 2.98 7.10
CA GLY A 48 -4.67 2.97 6.57
C GLY A 48 -4.79 2.31 5.20
N GLN A 49 -3.89 1.40 4.86
CA GLN A 49 -3.92 0.64 3.61
C GLN A 49 -4.00 -0.86 3.92
N PRO A 50 -5.18 -1.38 4.31
CA PRO A 50 -5.31 -2.75 4.79
C PRO A 50 -5.04 -3.83 3.72
N LEU A 51 -5.06 -3.45 2.45
CA LEU A 51 -4.86 -4.32 1.30
C LEU A 51 -3.43 -4.17 0.73
N PRO A 52 -2.88 -5.21 0.09
CA PRO A 52 -1.65 -5.06 -0.68
C PRO A 52 -1.79 -3.99 -1.76
N GLU A 53 -0.78 -3.15 -1.96
CA GLU A 53 -0.83 -2.07 -2.97
C GLU A 53 -0.78 -2.58 -4.41
N ASN A 54 -0.32 -3.82 -4.60
CA ASN A 54 -0.18 -4.46 -5.91
C ASN A 54 -1.42 -5.25 -6.35
N ILE A 55 -2.53 -5.17 -5.61
CA ILE A 55 -3.81 -5.74 -6.03
C ILE A 55 -4.79 -4.63 -6.39
N SER A 56 -5.62 -4.89 -7.40
CA SER A 56 -6.66 -3.95 -7.85
C SER A 56 -7.98 -4.10 -7.09
N ASP A 57 -8.03 -4.93 -6.04
CA ASP A 57 -9.26 -5.16 -5.29
C ASP A 57 -9.46 -4.05 -4.26
N GLU A 58 -10.71 -3.64 -4.07
CA GLU A 58 -11.10 -2.64 -3.09
C GLU A 58 -12.07 -3.25 -2.07
N LEU A 59 -12.14 -2.67 -0.88
CA LEU A 59 -13.12 -3.11 0.12
C LEU A 59 -14.55 -2.83 -0.36
N ASP A 60 -14.79 -1.74 -1.10
CA ASP A 60 -16.11 -1.24 -1.52
C ASP A 60 -17.09 -1.07 -0.34
N VAL A 61 -16.61 -0.58 0.80
CA VAL A 61 -17.41 -0.36 2.00
C VAL A 61 -17.59 1.13 2.22
N GLY A 62 -18.82 1.62 2.07
CA GLY A 62 -19.13 3.03 2.31
C GLY A 62 -19.24 3.35 3.80
N TYR A 63 -18.95 4.62 4.16
CA TYR A 63 -19.05 5.14 5.53
C TYR A 63 -20.39 4.82 6.20
N ASN A 64 -21.50 5.06 5.50
CA ASN A 64 -22.84 4.81 6.04
C ASN A 64 -23.05 3.33 6.41
N THR A 65 -22.48 2.40 5.63
CA THR A 65 -22.55 0.97 5.94
C THR A 65 -21.79 0.64 7.22
N LEU A 66 -20.64 1.28 7.48
CA LEU A 66 -19.92 1.11 8.75
C LEU A 66 -20.71 1.68 9.93
N MET A 67 -21.30 2.86 9.77
CA MET A 67 -22.07 3.49 10.85
C MET A 67 -23.32 2.68 11.21
N GLU A 68 -24.05 2.15 10.23
CA GLU A 68 -25.15 1.20 10.46
C GLU A 68 -24.70 -0.02 11.28
N LEU A 69 -23.48 -0.52 11.04
CA LEU A 69 -22.95 -1.68 11.75
C LEU A 69 -22.48 -1.34 13.18
N HIS A 70 -22.13 -0.09 13.46
CA HIS A 70 -21.76 0.36 14.81
C HIS A 70 -22.97 0.38 15.76
N GLU A 71 -24.18 0.58 15.22
CA GLU A 71 -25.43 0.53 16.00
C GLU A 71 -25.80 -0.88 16.46
N LEU A 72 -25.14 -1.91 15.93
CA LEU A 72 -25.34 -3.28 16.38
C LEU A 72 -24.79 -3.46 17.80
N GLN A 73 -25.60 -4.09 18.66
CA GLN A 73 -25.18 -4.44 20.01
C GLN A 73 -23.91 -5.30 19.97
N SER A 74 -22.94 -4.93 20.80
CA SER A 74 -21.76 -5.75 21.06
C SER A 74 -22.17 -7.09 21.66
N THR A 75 -21.48 -8.15 21.24
CA THR A 75 -21.72 -9.49 21.78
C THR A 75 -21.19 -9.53 23.21
N LEU A 76 -22.03 -9.91 24.18
CA LEU A 76 -21.69 -9.90 25.61
C LEU A 76 -20.50 -10.79 25.99
N VAL A 77 -20.18 -11.80 25.17
CA VAL A 77 -19.01 -12.66 25.29
C VAL A 77 -18.48 -12.92 23.88
N ALA A 78 -17.47 -12.16 23.48
CA ALA A 78 -16.78 -12.32 22.20
C ALA A 78 -15.29 -12.60 22.45
N ASP A 79 -14.72 -13.52 21.69
CA ASP A 79 -13.28 -13.69 21.66
C ASP A 79 -12.63 -12.41 21.12
N PRO A 80 -11.62 -11.84 21.80
CA PRO A 80 -10.91 -10.66 21.32
C PRO A 80 -10.34 -10.88 19.91
N LEU A 81 -10.36 -9.83 19.09
CA LEU A 81 -9.81 -9.88 17.74
C LEU A 81 -8.28 -9.75 17.79
N THR A 82 -7.60 -10.46 16.90
CA THR A 82 -6.15 -10.28 16.67
C THR A 82 -5.90 -9.40 15.45
N ILE A 83 -4.71 -8.77 15.39
CA ILE A 83 -4.30 -7.97 14.24
C ILE A 83 -4.33 -8.79 12.94
N ARG A 84 -3.84 -10.03 13.00
CA ARG A 84 -3.86 -10.96 11.87
C ARG A 84 -5.29 -11.22 11.42
N GLU A 85 -6.19 -11.56 12.34
CA GLU A 85 -7.59 -11.87 12.01
C GLU A 85 -8.27 -10.69 11.30
N VAL A 86 -8.09 -9.47 11.81
CA VAL A 86 -8.64 -8.25 11.18
C VAL A 86 -8.08 -8.09 9.76
N GLY A 87 -6.76 -8.20 9.59
CA GLY A 87 -6.11 -8.06 8.29
C GLY A 87 -6.52 -9.14 7.27
N GLU A 88 -6.62 -10.39 7.70
CA GLU A 88 -7.08 -11.51 6.89
C GLU A 88 -8.53 -11.33 6.45
N LYS A 89 -9.41 -10.89 7.35
CA LYS A 89 -10.83 -10.67 7.06
C LYS A 89 -11.03 -9.49 6.10
N LEU A 90 -10.25 -8.41 6.24
CA LEU A 90 -10.27 -7.30 5.28
C LEU A 90 -9.80 -7.75 3.89
N PHE A 91 -8.76 -8.58 3.82
CA PHE A 91 -8.33 -9.17 2.55
C PHE A 91 -9.38 -10.11 1.94
N GLU A 92 -10.04 -10.95 2.75
CA GLU A 92 -11.16 -11.80 2.33
C GLU A 92 -12.29 -10.96 1.73
N ILE A 93 -12.69 -9.88 2.42
CA ILE A 93 -13.72 -8.94 1.95
C ILE A 93 -13.38 -8.39 0.56
N ALA A 94 -12.15 -7.94 0.34
CA ALA A 94 -11.72 -7.38 -0.94
C ALA A 94 -11.84 -8.39 -2.11
N LYS A 95 -11.63 -9.69 -1.84
CA LYS A 95 -11.73 -10.75 -2.85
C LYS A 95 -13.16 -11.13 -3.23
N ILE A 96 -14.18 -10.73 -2.46
CA ILE A 96 -15.57 -11.07 -2.73
C ILE A 96 -16.12 -10.20 -3.88
N LYS A 97 -16.45 -10.84 -5.01
CA LYS A 97 -17.05 -10.22 -6.20
C LYS A 97 -18.32 -10.95 -6.64
N GLY A 98 -19.10 -10.31 -7.50
CA GLY A 98 -20.29 -10.90 -8.13
C GLY A 98 -21.60 -10.71 -7.36
N TYR A 99 -22.64 -11.43 -7.78
CA TYR A 99 -23.98 -11.32 -7.20
C TYR A 99 -23.99 -11.68 -5.71
N GLY A 100 -24.65 -10.86 -4.89
CA GLY A 100 -24.70 -11.02 -3.43
C GLY A 100 -23.39 -10.67 -2.70
N SER A 101 -22.41 -10.08 -3.37
CA SER A 101 -21.13 -9.66 -2.74
C SER A 101 -21.37 -8.69 -1.59
N ARG A 102 -22.24 -7.70 -1.77
CA ARG A 102 -22.54 -6.67 -0.76
C ARG A 102 -23.01 -7.26 0.56
N ASP A 103 -23.95 -8.20 0.53
CA ASP A 103 -24.48 -8.83 1.75
C ASP A 103 -23.43 -9.70 2.43
N LYS A 104 -22.63 -10.45 1.67
CA LYS A 104 -21.50 -11.23 2.21
C LYS A 104 -20.46 -10.33 2.88
N LYS A 105 -20.06 -9.23 2.23
CA LYS A 105 -19.14 -8.23 2.80
C LYS A 105 -19.72 -7.65 4.09
N LYS A 106 -21.01 -7.26 4.09
CA LYS A 106 -21.71 -6.72 5.28
C LYS A 106 -21.74 -7.75 6.43
N ASN A 107 -21.97 -9.02 6.15
CA ASN A 107 -21.98 -10.08 7.17
C ASN A 107 -20.60 -10.27 7.83
N ILE A 108 -19.52 -10.28 7.05
CA ILE A 108 -18.16 -10.40 7.61
C ILE A 108 -17.82 -9.17 8.48
N LEU A 109 -18.10 -7.96 7.98
CA LEU A 109 -17.90 -6.72 8.73
C LEU A 109 -18.71 -6.69 10.02
N SER A 110 -19.98 -7.11 9.97
CA SER A 110 -20.83 -7.22 11.15
C SER A 110 -20.23 -8.17 12.18
N GLY A 111 -19.69 -9.31 11.74
CA GLY A 111 -19.01 -10.27 12.61
C GLY A 111 -17.80 -9.67 13.32
N LEU A 112 -16.98 -8.88 12.61
CA LEU A 112 -15.85 -8.15 13.20
C LEU A 112 -16.31 -7.08 14.20
N ILE A 113 -17.16 -6.16 13.77
CA ILE A 113 -17.58 -4.98 14.56
C ILE A 113 -18.34 -5.39 15.84
N SER A 114 -19.10 -6.48 15.79
CA SER A 114 -19.83 -7.00 16.96
C SER A 114 -18.92 -7.48 18.11
N ARG A 115 -17.63 -7.72 17.82
CA ARG A 115 -16.61 -8.16 18.78
C ARG A 115 -15.66 -7.05 19.23
N MET A 116 -15.77 -5.86 18.61
CA MET A 116 -14.92 -4.71 18.91
C MET A 116 -15.54 -3.82 19.99
N ASP A 117 -14.69 -3.31 20.87
CA ASP A 117 -15.03 -2.20 21.76
C ASP A 117 -15.02 -0.84 21.06
N GLU A 118 -15.33 0.24 21.78
CA GLU A 118 -15.45 1.59 21.22
C GLU A 118 -14.14 2.09 20.56
N VAL A 119 -12.99 1.83 21.18
CA VAL A 119 -11.70 2.29 20.67
C VAL A 119 -11.30 1.48 19.44
N GLU A 120 -11.52 0.15 19.48
CA GLU A 120 -11.28 -0.72 18.33
C GLU A 120 -12.17 -0.33 17.15
N ARG A 121 -13.45 -0.02 17.37
CA ARG A 121 -14.40 0.41 16.32
C ARG A 121 -13.96 1.72 15.67
N GLU A 122 -13.48 2.68 16.44
CA GLU A 122 -12.96 3.95 15.92
C GLU A 122 -11.78 3.71 14.97
N TRP A 123 -10.77 2.96 15.43
CA TRP A 123 -9.57 2.69 14.65
C TRP A 123 -9.84 1.80 13.44
N PHE A 124 -10.71 0.80 13.58
CA PHE A 124 -11.17 -0.02 12.47
C PHE A 124 -11.85 0.84 11.38
N THR A 125 -12.72 1.77 11.78
CA THR A 125 -13.38 2.69 10.85
C THR A 125 -12.37 3.55 10.10
N LYS A 126 -11.39 4.13 10.81
CA LYS A 126 -10.31 4.91 10.21
C LYS A 126 -9.47 4.10 9.22
N ILE A 127 -9.18 2.84 9.52
CA ILE A 127 -8.47 1.92 8.63
C ILE A 127 -9.28 1.66 7.35
N VAL A 128 -10.58 1.34 7.48
CA VAL A 128 -11.43 1.02 6.32
C VAL A 128 -11.62 2.23 5.41
N ILE A 129 -11.74 3.43 5.99
CA ILE A 129 -11.84 4.69 5.25
C ILE A 129 -10.49 5.12 4.66
N GLY A 130 -9.38 4.74 5.29
CA GLY A 130 -8.02 5.17 4.92
C GLY A 130 -7.60 6.50 5.55
N GLU A 131 -8.34 7.01 6.53
CA GLU A 131 -8.09 8.29 7.20
C GLU A 131 -7.63 8.10 8.64
N MET A 132 -6.37 7.70 8.80
CA MET A 132 -5.82 7.33 10.11
C MET A 132 -5.63 8.51 11.08
N GLN A 133 -5.18 9.67 10.61
CA GLN A 133 -5.05 10.91 11.41
C GLN A 133 -4.20 10.80 12.71
N HIS A 134 -3.36 9.77 12.88
CA HIS A 134 -2.38 9.70 13.99
C HIS A 134 -0.99 10.23 13.59
N GLY A 135 -0.85 10.81 12.40
CA GLY A 135 0.38 11.47 11.93
C GLY A 135 1.54 10.52 11.63
N VAL A 136 1.28 9.24 11.38
CA VAL A 136 2.22 8.32 10.73
C VAL A 136 1.82 8.21 9.27
N ASN A 137 2.77 8.52 8.40
CA ASN A 137 2.68 8.27 6.97
C ASN A 137 3.66 7.15 6.58
N GLU A 138 3.67 6.78 5.30
CA GLU A 138 4.59 5.79 4.76
C GLU A 138 6.05 6.08 5.14
N GLY A 139 6.49 7.34 5.05
CA GLY A 139 7.87 7.72 5.38
C GLY A 139 8.26 7.51 6.84
N VAL A 140 7.34 7.73 7.79
CA VAL A 140 7.56 7.44 9.22
C VAL A 140 7.63 5.93 9.45
N LEU A 141 6.77 5.17 8.78
CA LEU A 141 6.79 3.71 8.88
C LEU A 141 8.06 3.11 8.28
N LEU A 142 8.50 3.57 7.11
CA LEU A 142 9.75 3.12 6.48
C LEU A 142 10.98 3.41 7.35
N GLU A 143 11.02 4.55 8.03
CA GLU A 143 12.06 4.86 9.02
C GLU A 143 12.08 3.84 10.16
N ALA A 144 10.91 3.50 10.72
CA ALA A 144 10.79 2.46 11.74
C ALA A 144 11.23 1.07 11.22
N LEU A 145 10.87 0.70 9.99
CA LEU A 145 11.29 -0.56 9.38
C LEU A 145 12.81 -0.62 9.16
N GLY A 146 13.45 0.50 8.82
CA GLY A 146 14.91 0.61 8.74
C GLY A 146 15.59 0.39 10.08
N GLU A 147 15.06 0.97 11.16
CA GLU A 147 15.56 0.74 12.52
C GLU A 147 15.37 -0.71 12.98
N ILE A 148 14.27 -1.37 12.60
CA ILE A 148 14.02 -2.78 12.92
C ILE A 148 15.00 -3.69 12.17
N ALA A 149 15.17 -3.45 10.87
CA ALA A 149 16.04 -4.25 10.02
C ALA A 149 17.54 -3.93 10.19
N ASN A 150 17.87 -2.82 10.87
CA ASN A 150 19.21 -2.26 10.98
C ASN A 150 19.84 -1.97 9.60
N ILE A 151 19.08 -1.29 8.74
CA ILE A 151 19.44 -0.97 7.35
C ILE A 151 19.24 0.54 7.12
N PRO A 152 20.11 1.21 6.34
CA PRO A 152 19.92 2.62 5.98
C PRO A 152 18.56 2.88 5.33
N LEU A 153 17.96 4.02 5.65
CA LEU A 153 16.63 4.40 5.18
C LEU A 153 16.55 4.40 3.65
N GLU A 154 17.61 4.79 2.95
CA GLU A 154 17.71 4.78 1.48
C GLU A 154 17.56 3.36 0.91
N SER A 155 18.13 2.35 1.58
CA SER A 155 18.03 0.96 1.15
C SER A 155 16.63 0.39 1.41
N ILE A 156 15.97 0.84 2.48
CA ILE A 156 14.55 0.52 2.75
C ILE A 156 13.63 1.16 1.70
N TYR A 157 13.84 2.42 1.35
CA TYR A 157 13.10 3.08 0.27
C TYR A 157 13.29 2.35 -1.06
N ARG A 158 14.54 1.98 -1.40
CA ARG A 158 14.82 1.20 -2.61
C ARG A 158 14.07 -0.13 -2.61
N ALA A 159 14.12 -0.87 -1.50
CA ALA A 159 13.41 -2.13 -1.37
C ALA A 159 11.89 -1.93 -1.50
N TYR A 160 11.33 -0.91 -0.84
CA TYR A 160 9.91 -0.58 -0.95
C TYR A 160 9.49 -0.25 -2.37
N MET A 161 10.29 0.55 -3.09
CA MET A 161 10.02 0.92 -4.47
C MET A 161 9.97 -0.30 -5.40
N LEU A 162 10.86 -1.26 -5.21
CA LEU A 162 10.93 -2.48 -6.01
C LEU A 162 9.87 -3.52 -5.62
N LEU A 163 9.52 -3.59 -4.33
CA LEU A 163 8.49 -4.52 -3.85
C LEU A 163 7.08 -4.03 -4.17
N GLY A 164 6.83 -2.73 -4.06
CA GLY A 164 5.50 -2.15 -4.25
C GLY A 164 4.45 -2.64 -3.23
N ASP A 165 4.88 -3.07 -2.03
CA ASP A 165 3.98 -3.42 -0.92
C ASP A 165 4.69 -3.26 0.43
N ILE A 166 4.15 -2.40 1.30
CA ILE A 166 4.80 -2.10 2.59
C ILE A 166 4.70 -3.28 3.56
N GLY A 167 3.65 -4.09 3.47
CA GLY A 167 3.45 -5.23 4.35
C GLY A 167 4.49 -6.34 4.15
N GLU A 168 4.81 -6.65 2.89
CA GLU A 168 5.86 -7.61 2.53
C GLU A 168 7.24 -7.11 2.95
N LEU A 169 7.53 -5.82 2.73
CA LEU A 169 8.76 -5.21 3.23
C LEU A 169 8.86 -5.28 4.75
N ALA A 170 7.76 -5.00 5.45
CA ALA A 170 7.71 -5.02 6.90
C ALA A 170 7.93 -6.43 7.46
N GLU A 171 7.36 -7.46 6.83
CA GLU A 171 7.64 -8.85 7.19
C GLU A 171 9.12 -9.22 7.00
N LEU A 172 9.73 -8.81 5.88
CA LEU A 172 11.17 -9.04 5.65
C LEU A 172 12.03 -8.32 6.69
N ALA A 173 11.69 -7.08 7.03
CA ALA A 173 12.36 -6.30 8.07
C ALA A 173 12.25 -6.98 9.44
N GLY A 174 11.05 -7.47 9.78
CA GLY A 174 10.78 -8.18 11.03
C GLY A 174 11.51 -9.52 11.18
N ARG A 175 11.87 -10.18 10.07
CA ARG A 175 12.73 -11.38 10.08
C ARG A 175 14.20 -11.05 10.34
N GLY A 176 14.59 -9.77 10.32
CA GLY A 176 15.97 -9.32 10.49
C GLY A 176 16.88 -9.64 9.30
N SER A 177 16.32 -9.87 8.12
CA SER A 177 17.08 -10.33 6.96
C SER A 177 17.54 -9.17 6.07
N SER A 178 18.60 -8.49 6.49
CA SER A 178 19.15 -7.36 5.73
C SER A 178 19.62 -7.75 4.33
N LYS A 179 20.22 -8.95 4.21
CA LYS A 179 20.62 -9.52 2.92
C LYS A 179 19.44 -9.73 2.00
N ASP A 180 18.30 -10.20 2.50
CA ASP A 180 17.11 -10.42 1.66
C ASP A 180 16.61 -9.07 1.14
N ILE A 181 16.53 -8.06 1.99
CA ILE A 181 16.11 -6.70 1.61
C ILE A 181 17.06 -6.09 0.56
N GLU A 182 18.38 -6.20 0.77
CA GLU A 182 19.39 -5.70 -0.17
C GLU A 182 19.39 -6.49 -1.48
N SER A 183 19.00 -7.77 -1.45
CA SER A 183 18.93 -8.64 -2.63
C SER A 183 17.73 -8.36 -3.52
N ILE A 184 16.73 -7.60 -3.07
CA ILE A 184 15.54 -7.26 -3.87
C ILE A 184 15.98 -6.59 -5.19
N ARG A 185 15.45 -7.11 -6.29
CA ARG A 185 15.65 -6.62 -7.66
C ARG A 185 14.29 -6.35 -8.30
N LEU A 186 14.32 -5.64 -9.42
CA LEU A 186 13.16 -5.47 -10.27
C LEU A 186 12.73 -6.85 -10.80
N GLU A 187 11.44 -7.16 -10.64
CA GLU A 187 10.82 -8.38 -11.14
C GLU A 187 9.73 -8.03 -12.15
N VAL A 188 9.70 -8.74 -13.27
CA VAL A 188 8.64 -8.54 -14.27
C VAL A 188 7.30 -8.97 -13.68
N TYR A 189 6.24 -8.22 -13.99
CA TYR A 189 4.90 -8.32 -13.43
C TYR A 189 4.75 -7.88 -11.98
N ARG A 190 5.81 -7.33 -11.38
CA ARG A 190 5.77 -6.67 -10.08
C ARG A 190 5.95 -5.16 -10.28
N PRO A 191 4.87 -4.35 -10.19
CA PRO A 191 4.95 -2.94 -10.51
C PRO A 191 5.85 -2.19 -9.52
N VAL A 192 6.77 -1.39 -10.06
CA VAL A 192 7.71 -0.56 -9.31
C VAL A 192 7.06 0.79 -9.04
N ARG A 193 7.22 1.34 -7.83
CA ARG A 193 6.71 2.69 -7.52
C ARG A 193 7.35 3.73 -8.48
N PRO A 194 6.54 4.61 -9.10
CA PRO A 194 7.04 5.52 -10.13
C PRO A 194 8.01 6.54 -9.53
N MET A 195 9.09 6.82 -10.26
CA MET A 195 9.94 7.97 -9.95
C MET A 195 9.14 9.26 -10.14
N LEU A 196 9.14 10.13 -9.12
CA LEU A 196 8.47 11.43 -9.16
C LEU A 196 9.48 12.52 -9.54
N ALA A 197 9.00 13.55 -10.22
CA ALA A 197 9.78 14.74 -10.56
C ALA A 197 9.45 15.88 -9.59
N GLU A 198 10.46 16.67 -9.25
CA GLU A 198 10.26 17.93 -8.53
C GLU A 198 9.74 19.00 -9.49
N GLN A 199 8.85 19.85 -8.99
CA GLN A 199 8.38 21.00 -9.77
C GLN A 199 9.45 22.09 -9.75
N CYS A 200 9.76 22.60 -10.94
CA CYS A 200 10.61 23.75 -11.13
C CYS A 200 9.75 24.92 -11.62
N GLN A 201 9.81 26.07 -10.94
CA GLN A 201 8.99 27.22 -11.32
C GLN A 201 9.61 28.02 -12.47
N ASP A 202 10.94 28.05 -12.54
CA ASP A 202 11.68 28.80 -13.55
C ASP A 202 12.89 27.99 -14.01
N LEU A 203 13.08 27.89 -15.34
CA LEU A 203 14.21 27.15 -15.93
C LEU A 203 15.58 27.64 -15.44
N SER A 204 15.70 28.91 -15.04
CA SER A 204 16.92 29.48 -14.43
C SER A 204 17.36 28.74 -13.17
N GLU A 205 16.43 28.13 -12.43
CA GLU A 205 16.75 27.34 -11.22
C GLU A 205 17.53 26.08 -11.57
N LEU A 206 17.25 25.45 -12.70
CA LEU A 206 17.98 24.27 -13.19
C LEU A 206 19.45 24.60 -13.48
N PHE A 207 19.76 25.85 -13.82
CA PHE A 207 21.13 26.26 -14.13
C PHE A 207 21.94 26.72 -12.92
N LYS A 208 21.36 26.72 -11.70
CA LYS A 208 22.11 27.06 -10.47
C LYS A 208 23.12 25.98 -10.10
N GLU A 209 22.74 24.71 -10.25
CA GLU A 209 23.60 23.54 -10.03
C GLU A 209 23.40 22.51 -11.17
N PRO A 210 23.87 22.80 -12.39
CA PRO A 210 23.57 21.97 -13.54
C PRO A 210 24.36 20.64 -13.50
N PRO A 211 23.73 19.50 -13.84
CA PRO A 211 24.43 18.25 -14.10
C PRO A 211 25.25 18.35 -15.38
N ALA A 212 26.05 17.31 -15.65
CA ALA A 212 26.90 17.24 -16.85
C ALA A 212 26.11 17.33 -18.17
N ALA A 213 24.86 16.84 -18.19
CA ALA A 213 23.96 16.93 -19.34
C ALA A 213 22.50 16.79 -18.90
N TYR A 214 21.60 17.35 -19.71
CA TYR A 214 20.16 17.20 -19.57
C TYR A 214 19.60 16.32 -20.69
N ALA A 215 18.70 15.40 -20.34
CA ALA A 215 17.74 14.81 -21.26
C ALA A 215 16.42 15.56 -21.09
N VAL A 216 15.80 15.97 -22.19
CA VAL A 216 14.55 16.75 -22.19
C VAL A 216 13.51 16.00 -23.00
N GLU A 217 12.36 15.77 -22.38
CA GLU A 217 11.21 15.07 -22.98
C GLU A 217 9.97 15.96 -22.88
N TYR A 218 9.01 15.76 -23.79
CA TYR A 218 7.71 16.43 -23.69
C TYR A 218 6.96 15.91 -22.46
N LYS A 219 6.46 16.84 -21.63
CA LYS A 219 5.50 16.49 -20.59
C LYS A 219 4.13 16.27 -21.25
N LEU A 220 3.80 15.02 -21.52
CA LEU A 220 2.52 14.62 -22.08
C LEU A 220 1.40 14.77 -21.05
N ASP A 221 0.19 15.04 -21.53
CA ASP A 221 -1.04 15.09 -20.73
C ASP A 221 -1.84 13.82 -20.99
N GLY A 222 -1.66 12.84 -20.11
CA GLY A 222 -2.25 11.52 -20.30
C GLY A 222 -2.31 10.73 -18.99
N ALA A 223 -2.30 9.41 -19.13
CA ALA A 223 -2.22 8.48 -18.03
C ALA A 223 -0.86 7.78 -18.03
N ARG A 224 -0.03 8.09 -17.03
CA ARG A 224 1.21 7.36 -16.79
C ARG A 224 0.93 5.89 -16.50
N VAL A 225 1.65 5.02 -17.19
CA VAL A 225 1.58 3.57 -17.06
C VAL A 225 2.97 2.94 -17.02
N GLN A 226 3.04 1.81 -16.31
CA GLN A 226 4.18 0.91 -16.34
C GLN A 226 3.79 -0.35 -17.13
N ILE A 227 4.54 -0.67 -18.17
CA ILE A 227 4.29 -1.79 -19.08
C ILE A 227 5.31 -2.89 -18.79
N HIS A 228 4.84 -4.04 -18.31
CA HIS A 228 5.66 -5.22 -18.09
C HIS A 228 5.46 -6.21 -19.21
N ILE A 229 6.56 -6.59 -19.86
CA ILE A 229 6.60 -7.53 -20.98
C ILE A 229 7.45 -8.72 -20.54
N GLY A 230 6.90 -9.92 -20.67
CA GLY A 230 7.60 -11.15 -20.34
C GLY A 230 6.92 -12.38 -20.93
N ASN A 231 7.23 -13.56 -20.39
CA ASN A 231 6.77 -14.84 -20.93
C ASN A 231 5.25 -15.04 -20.88
N ASN A 232 4.56 -14.34 -19.97
CA ASN A 232 3.10 -14.42 -19.80
C ASN A 232 2.36 -13.31 -20.54
N GLY A 233 3.03 -12.63 -21.48
CA GLY A 233 2.47 -11.51 -22.24
C GLY A 233 2.67 -10.16 -21.54
N VAL A 234 1.82 -9.20 -21.91
CA VAL A 234 1.88 -7.80 -21.47
C VAL A 234 0.97 -7.60 -20.26
N LYS A 235 1.48 -6.95 -19.22
CA LYS A 235 0.68 -6.35 -18.14
C LYS A 235 0.92 -4.85 -18.09
N ILE A 236 -0.14 -4.10 -17.86
CA ILE A 236 -0.07 -2.65 -17.77
C ILE A 236 -0.58 -2.22 -16.40
N PHE A 237 0.23 -1.45 -15.68
CA PHE A 237 -0.08 -0.92 -14.36
C PHE A 237 -0.21 0.59 -14.43
N SER A 238 -1.22 1.14 -13.75
CA SER A 238 -1.42 2.59 -13.65
C SER A 238 -0.36 3.24 -12.74
N ARG A 239 -0.36 4.58 -12.68
CA ARG A 239 0.42 5.36 -11.69
C ARG A 239 0.24 4.90 -10.24
N ARG A 240 -0.94 4.37 -9.88
CA ARG A 240 -1.26 3.84 -8.54
C ARG A 240 -0.95 2.35 -8.40
N LEU A 241 -0.20 1.77 -9.34
CA LEU A 241 0.19 0.35 -9.40
C LEU A 241 -0.96 -0.64 -9.62
N ASN A 242 -2.21 -0.16 -9.81
CA ASN A 242 -3.34 -1.02 -10.20
C ASN A 242 -3.12 -1.60 -11.59
N GLU A 243 -3.33 -2.91 -11.76
CA GLU A 243 -3.34 -3.56 -13.07
C GLU A 243 -4.56 -3.09 -13.89
N VAL A 244 -4.31 -2.47 -15.04
CA VAL A 244 -5.32 -1.91 -15.96
C VAL A 244 -5.29 -2.58 -17.34
N THR A 245 -4.57 -3.71 -17.48
CA THR A 245 -4.36 -4.42 -18.75
C THR A 245 -5.65 -4.65 -19.55
N GLN A 246 -6.73 -5.05 -18.87
CA GLN A 246 -8.02 -5.35 -19.51
C GLN A 246 -8.78 -4.11 -19.99
N SER A 247 -8.46 -2.93 -19.44
CA SER A 247 -9.15 -1.68 -19.76
C SER A 247 -8.67 -1.03 -21.05
N ILE A 248 -7.50 -1.46 -21.58
CA ILE A 248 -6.81 -0.85 -22.73
C ILE A 248 -6.27 -1.93 -23.70
N PRO A 249 -7.16 -2.77 -24.28
CA PRO A 249 -6.76 -3.90 -25.12
C PRO A 249 -6.05 -3.48 -26.43
N ASP A 250 -6.38 -2.30 -26.94
CA ASP A 250 -5.75 -1.67 -28.10
C ASP A 250 -4.26 -1.35 -27.86
N VAL A 251 -3.93 -0.80 -26.69
CA VAL A 251 -2.54 -0.55 -26.29
C VAL A 251 -1.75 -1.86 -26.16
N VAL A 252 -2.37 -2.88 -25.58
CA VAL A 252 -1.77 -4.23 -25.48
C VAL A 252 -1.46 -4.79 -26.86
N GLU A 253 -2.37 -4.65 -27.82
CA GLU A 253 -2.15 -5.08 -29.20
C GLU A 253 -0.98 -4.33 -29.86
N GLN A 254 -0.88 -3.01 -29.68
CA GLN A 254 0.22 -2.23 -30.23
C GLN A 254 1.58 -2.65 -29.66
N ILE A 255 1.67 -2.89 -28.35
CA ILE A 255 2.89 -3.37 -27.69
C ILE A 255 3.27 -4.76 -28.24
N ASN A 256 2.31 -5.68 -28.36
CA ASN A 256 2.52 -7.01 -28.93
C ASN A 256 2.92 -6.99 -30.41
N ARG A 257 2.62 -5.94 -31.16
CA ARG A 257 3.08 -5.80 -32.56
C ARG A 257 4.50 -5.22 -32.64
N ARG A 258 4.87 -4.31 -31.73
CA ARG A 258 6.08 -3.48 -31.83
C ARG A 258 7.25 -3.90 -30.92
N VAL A 259 6.97 -4.54 -29.78
CA VAL A 259 7.94 -4.77 -28.69
C VAL A 259 8.03 -6.26 -28.27
N ASN A 260 7.42 -7.17 -29.05
CA ASN A 260 7.20 -8.59 -28.69
C ASN A 260 8.42 -9.52 -28.59
N ARG A 261 9.65 -8.99 -28.49
CA ARG A 261 10.89 -9.80 -28.47
C ARG A 261 11.84 -9.47 -27.33
N CYS A 262 11.34 -8.92 -26.23
CA CYS A 262 12.15 -8.71 -25.03
C CYS A 262 11.37 -8.91 -23.74
N ILE A 263 12.13 -9.18 -22.68
CA ILE A 263 11.66 -9.08 -21.31
C ILE A 263 12.00 -7.65 -20.86
N ALA A 264 10.99 -6.85 -20.52
CA ALA A 264 11.19 -5.44 -20.24
C ALA A 264 10.14 -4.90 -19.25
N VAL A 265 10.53 -3.86 -18.53
CA VAL A 265 9.63 -2.97 -17.80
C VAL A 265 9.84 -1.59 -18.37
N LEU A 266 8.80 -1.01 -18.95
CA LEU A 266 8.81 0.29 -19.60
C LEU A 266 7.93 1.24 -18.81
N ASP A 267 8.34 2.50 -18.70
CA ASP A 267 7.55 3.61 -18.17
C ASP A 267 7.12 4.49 -19.34
N GLY A 268 5.89 4.98 -19.33
CA GLY A 268 5.39 5.80 -20.42
C GLY A 268 4.03 6.42 -20.13
N GLU A 269 3.58 7.25 -21.07
CA GLU A 269 2.28 7.92 -20.99
C GLU A 269 1.34 7.39 -22.09
N ILE A 270 0.13 7.01 -21.71
CA ILE A 270 -0.95 6.76 -22.67
C ILE A 270 -1.71 8.06 -22.86
N ILE A 271 -1.84 8.50 -24.12
CA ILE A 271 -2.57 9.71 -24.50
C ILE A 271 -3.76 9.36 -25.37
N ALA A 272 -4.86 10.11 -25.21
CA ALA A 272 -5.96 10.06 -26.16
C ALA A 272 -5.57 10.85 -27.41
N VAL A 273 -5.78 10.25 -28.58
CA VAL A 273 -5.53 10.89 -29.87
C VAL A 273 -6.85 10.99 -30.63
N ASP A 274 -7.05 12.13 -31.29
CA ASP A 274 -8.18 12.26 -32.21
C ASP A 274 -7.90 11.43 -33.48
N SER A 275 -8.98 10.97 -34.10
CA SER A 275 -8.98 10.21 -35.35
C SER A 275 -8.86 11.07 -36.60
N SER A 276 -8.68 12.39 -36.44
CA SER A 276 -8.68 13.39 -37.50
C SER A 276 -7.33 13.53 -38.24
#